data_AF-C5CH23-F1
#
_entry.id   AF-C5CH23-F1
#
_cell.length_a   1.000
_cell.length_b   1.000
_cell.length_c   1.000
_cell.angle_alpha   90.00
_cell.angle_beta   90.00
_cell.angle_gamma   90.00
#
_symmetry.space_group_name_H-M   'P 1'
#
loop_
_entity.id
_entity.type
_entity.pdbx_description
1 polymer ?
#
loop_
_entity_poly.entity_id
_entity_poly.type
_entity_poly.pdbx_seq_one_letter_code
_entity_poly.pdbx_strand_id
1 'polypeptide(L)'
;MSRGSDSSLGFPILSASNLKPLGNVELPFITYHVQGLAVTDEHYYLSSVDEIHNKGWLWKIDRSSLEIVKVLDLTNENAIGELTIHVGGIYHDGNYLWAPAAGYRRESPTIIFKIDPETMEIADKINFGDHIGAVASNGKDRLYLANWDSLYIYITDLSGKVIKKILNPGITQKMGYICAYQDIHYDFESGLLLCNGDTRKPYKDPDGYIFGYPYFHGYDDIFGMVDWLDLETGKVVKRVETGFTSCKTDRNTLSREGFSYHKDVMYFAPEDNITTIYMFKLISPTEPYIP
;
A
#
# COMPACT_ATOMS: atom_id res chain seq x y z
N MET A 1 -16.80 -10.19 23.76
CA MET A 1 -16.41 -11.58 23.43
C MET A 1 -14.96 -11.52 22.98
N SER A 2 -14.05 -12.09 23.75
CA SER A 2 -12.61 -12.09 23.45
C SER A 2 -12.35 -12.91 22.19
N ARG A 3 -11.83 -12.29 21.13
CA ARG A 3 -11.27 -13.03 20.00
C ARG A 3 -10.04 -13.75 20.54
N GLY A 4 -10.15 -15.07 20.69
CA GLY A 4 -9.03 -15.92 21.05
C GLY A 4 -7.94 -15.78 20.00
N SER A 5 -6.69 -15.69 20.46
CA SER A 5 -5.49 -15.78 19.64
C SER A 5 -5.49 -17.12 18.91
N ASP A 6 -5.87 -17.13 17.63
CA ASP A 6 -5.77 -18.30 16.78
C ASP A 6 -4.30 -18.50 16.41
N SER A 7 -3.62 -19.35 17.16
CA SER A 7 -2.19 -19.69 17.00
C SER A 7 -1.94 -20.63 15.81
N SER A 8 -2.81 -20.66 14.80
CA SER A 8 -2.73 -21.60 13.67
C SER A 8 -1.90 -21.10 12.47
N LEU A 9 -1.53 -19.82 12.45
CA LEU A 9 -0.89 -19.18 11.29
C LEU A 9 0.65 -19.31 11.24
N GLY A 10 1.29 -19.69 12.35
CA GLY A 10 2.73 -19.98 12.40
C GLY A 10 3.66 -18.75 12.37
N PHE A 11 3.14 -17.54 12.65
CA PHE A 11 3.92 -16.30 12.78
C PHE A 11 3.26 -15.33 13.79
N PRO A 12 4.01 -14.35 14.36
CA PRO A 12 3.48 -13.41 15.34
C PRO A 12 2.44 -12.44 14.74
N ILE A 13 1.31 -12.32 15.44
CA ILE A 13 0.24 -11.36 15.13
C ILE A 13 0.07 -10.42 16.32
N LEU A 14 0.35 -9.14 16.10
CA LEU A 14 0.16 -8.06 17.05
C LEU A 14 -1.22 -7.41 16.82
N SER A 15 -1.86 -6.95 17.89
CA SER A 15 -3.16 -6.29 17.78
C SER A 15 -2.99 -4.77 17.62
N ALA A 16 -4.08 -4.06 17.33
CA ALA A 16 -4.08 -2.60 17.25
C ALA A 16 -3.61 -1.91 18.55
N SER A 17 -3.67 -2.60 19.70
CA SER A 17 -3.12 -2.07 20.95
C SER A 17 -1.59 -1.94 20.95
N ASN A 18 -0.90 -2.63 20.03
CA ASN A 18 0.52 -2.49 19.80
C ASN A 18 0.88 -1.26 18.96
N LEU A 19 -0.09 -0.50 18.45
CA LEU A 19 0.14 0.77 17.78
C LEU A 19 -0.06 1.91 18.77
N LYS A 20 1.05 2.40 19.34
CA LYS A 20 1.02 3.53 20.26
C LYS A 20 0.87 4.83 19.45
N PRO A 21 -0.21 5.60 19.61
CA PRO A 21 -0.37 6.86 18.88
C PRO A 21 0.71 7.85 19.29
N LEU A 22 1.30 8.51 18.29
CA LEU A 22 2.26 9.61 18.46
C LEU A 22 1.62 10.96 18.15
N GLY A 23 0.63 10.98 17.25
CA GLY A 23 -0.08 12.18 16.86
C GLY A 23 -0.82 11.98 15.54
N ASN A 24 -1.39 13.05 15.04
CA ASN A 24 -1.95 13.13 13.69
C ASN A 24 -1.82 14.56 13.17
N VAL A 25 -1.93 14.72 11.86
CA VAL A 25 -1.98 16.02 11.20
C VAL A 25 -3.00 15.98 10.07
N GLU A 26 -3.90 16.96 10.02
CA GLU A 26 -4.88 17.10 8.94
C GLU A 26 -4.32 18.03 7.86
N LEU A 27 -4.37 17.59 6.60
CA LEU A 27 -3.94 18.41 5.47
C LEU A 27 -5.00 19.51 5.21
N PRO A 28 -4.61 20.80 5.12
CA PRO A 28 -5.56 21.92 5.05
C PRO A 28 -6.15 22.15 3.63
N PHE A 29 -6.19 21.12 2.80
CA PHE A 29 -6.62 21.19 1.39
C PHE A 29 -7.24 19.87 0.93
N ILE A 30 -7.91 19.89 -0.22
CA ILE A 30 -8.56 18.71 -0.80
C ILE A 30 -7.52 17.84 -1.51
N THR A 31 -7.46 16.57 -1.12
CA THR A 31 -6.59 15.51 -1.66
C THR A 31 -7.34 14.50 -2.53
N TYR A 32 -8.66 14.57 -2.62
CA TYR A 32 -9.51 13.61 -3.34
C TYR A 32 -9.39 12.18 -2.78
N HIS A 33 -9.41 11.13 -3.62
CA HIS A 33 -9.33 9.75 -3.15
C HIS A 33 -7.86 9.32 -2.97
N VAL A 34 -7.40 9.19 -1.73
CA VAL A 34 -5.99 8.85 -1.42
C VAL A 34 -5.70 7.40 -1.79
N GLN A 35 -4.47 7.16 -2.23
CA GLN A 35 -4.00 5.83 -2.64
C GLN A 35 -2.71 5.44 -1.92
N GLY A 36 -1.69 6.31 -1.92
CA GLY A 36 -0.35 6.00 -1.43
C GLY A 36 0.29 7.12 -0.61
N LEU A 37 1.24 6.77 0.26
CA LEU A 37 1.95 7.73 1.12
C LEU A 37 3.45 7.40 1.27
N ALA A 38 4.33 8.29 0.84
CA ALA A 38 5.75 8.24 1.18
C ALA A 38 6.14 9.39 2.12
N VAL A 39 6.89 9.09 3.19
CA VAL A 39 7.33 10.07 4.18
C VAL A 39 8.85 10.15 4.18
N THR A 40 9.38 11.37 4.08
CA THR A 40 10.81 11.66 4.33
C THR A 40 10.93 12.56 5.55
N ASP A 41 12.14 13.02 5.88
CA ASP A 41 12.34 13.96 6.99
C ASP A 41 11.60 15.28 6.78
N GLU A 42 11.57 15.76 5.55
CA GLU A 42 11.09 17.10 5.21
C GLU A 42 9.74 17.09 4.50
N HIS A 43 9.39 16.00 3.79
CA HIS A 43 8.23 15.99 2.92
C HIS A 43 7.26 14.83 3.18
N TYR A 44 5.98 15.10 3.02
CA TYR A 44 4.97 14.10 2.70
C TYR A 44 4.83 14.05 1.18
N TYR A 45 4.87 12.85 0.62
CA TYR A 45 4.42 12.57 -0.73
C TYR A 45 3.12 11.77 -0.64
N LEU A 46 2.11 12.18 -1.39
CA LEU A 46 0.80 11.56 -1.38
C LEU A 46 0.41 11.29 -2.84
N SER A 47 -0.13 10.12 -3.15
CA SER A 47 -0.83 9.88 -4.42
C SER A 47 -2.33 9.87 -4.20
N SER A 48 -3.07 10.38 -5.19
CA SER A 48 -4.53 10.37 -5.14
C SER A 48 -5.19 10.42 -6.50
N VAL A 49 -6.48 10.08 -6.51
CA VAL A 49 -7.35 10.09 -7.70
C VAL A 49 -8.43 11.14 -7.55
N ASP A 50 -8.52 12.02 -8.54
CA ASP A 50 -9.64 12.92 -8.76
C ASP A 50 -10.52 12.33 -9.88
N GLU A 51 -11.52 11.55 -9.48
CA GLU A 51 -12.46 10.89 -10.39
C GLU A 51 -13.32 11.89 -11.17
N ILE A 52 -13.57 13.08 -10.61
CA ILE A 52 -14.42 14.10 -11.23
C ILE A 52 -13.73 14.66 -12.47
N HIS A 53 -12.41 14.88 -12.39
CA HIS A 53 -11.62 15.46 -13.48
C HIS A 53 -10.77 14.43 -14.24
N ASN A 54 -10.86 13.15 -13.88
CA ASN A 54 -10.03 12.06 -14.41
C ASN A 54 -8.53 12.34 -14.26
N LYS A 55 -8.12 12.68 -13.04
CA LYS A 55 -6.71 13.02 -12.73
C LYS A 55 -6.10 12.06 -11.72
N GLY A 56 -4.88 11.64 -12.01
CA GLY A 56 -3.99 10.94 -11.10
C GLY A 56 -2.94 11.89 -10.58
N TRP A 57 -3.03 12.29 -9.32
CA TRP A 57 -2.18 13.30 -8.71
C TRP A 57 -1.07 12.68 -7.88
N LEU A 58 0.09 13.35 -7.91
CA LEU A 58 1.15 13.16 -6.94
C LEU A 58 1.51 14.50 -6.28
N TRP A 59 1.37 14.57 -4.97
CA TRP A 59 1.57 15.76 -4.16
C TRP A 59 2.92 15.69 -3.45
N LYS A 60 3.68 16.79 -3.42
CA LYS A 60 4.81 17.02 -2.52
C LYS A 60 4.43 18.13 -1.54
N ILE A 61 4.46 17.82 -0.26
CA ILE A 61 3.94 18.67 0.81
C ILE A 61 5.06 18.85 1.85
N ASP A 62 5.33 20.07 2.27
CA ASP A 62 6.28 20.35 3.35
C ASP A 62 5.69 19.87 4.69
N ARG A 63 6.44 19.07 5.46
CA ARG A 63 5.92 18.49 6.72
C ARG A 63 5.76 19.51 7.84
N SER A 64 6.50 20.61 7.79
CA SER A 64 6.53 21.60 8.86
C SER A 64 5.42 22.65 8.71
N SER A 65 5.18 23.09 7.48
CA SER A 65 4.17 24.11 7.16
C SER A 65 2.87 23.52 6.63
N LEU A 66 2.88 22.26 6.15
CA LEU A 66 1.78 21.62 5.42
C LEU A 66 1.43 22.31 4.10
N GLU A 67 2.32 23.16 3.59
CA GLU A 67 2.14 23.81 2.30
C GLU A 67 2.45 22.83 1.16
N ILE A 68 1.66 22.93 0.09
CA ILE A 68 1.92 22.20 -1.14
C ILE A 68 3.14 22.83 -1.81
N VAL A 69 4.24 22.07 -1.85
CA VAL A 69 5.47 22.47 -2.54
C VAL A 69 5.28 22.32 -4.06
N LYS A 70 4.73 21.17 -4.49
CA LYS A 70 4.48 20.88 -5.91
C LYS A 70 3.41 19.80 -6.06
N VAL A 71 2.70 19.85 -7.19
CA VAL A 71 1.76 18.80 -7.62
C VAL A 71 2.16 18.36 -9.03
N LEU A 72 2.18 17.06 -9.26
CA LEU A 72 2.46 16.45 -10.55
C LEU A 72 1.22 15.69 -11.04
N ASP A 73 0.83 15.95 -12.28
CA ASP A 73 -0.18 15.18 -13.00
C ASP A 73 0.48 13.94 -13.61
N LEU A 74 0.12 12.76 -13.12
CA LEU A 74 0.61 11.48 -13.64
C LEU A 74 -0.38 10.84 -14.62
N THR A 75 -1.51 11.48 -14.92
CA THR A 75 -2.46 10.97 -15.91
C THR A 75 -1.78 10.80 -17.27
N ASN A 76 -1.80 9.57 -17.78
CA ASN A 76 -1.40 9.26 -19.15
C ASN A 76 -2.51 8.47 -19.84
N GLU A 77 -2.50 8.46 -21.17
CA GLU A 77 -3.36 7.58 -21.96
C GLU A 77 -2.54 6.34 -22.35
N ASN A 78 -2.97 5.14 -21.94
CA ASN A 78 -2.27 3.89 -22.25
C ASN A 78 -2.80 3.23 -23.54
N ALA A 79 -4.05 3.50 -23.89
CA ALA A 79 -4.74 3.13 -25.12
C ALA A 79 -5.84 4.17 -25.40
N ILE A 80 -6.34 4.23 -26.64
CA ILE A 80 -7.37 5.21 -27.03
C ILE A 80 -8.59 5.08 -26.09
N GLY A 81 -8.86 6.13 -25.33
CA GLY A 81 -9.97 6.20 -24.38
C GLY A 81 -9.72 5.53 -23.03
N GLU A 82 -8.49 5.12 -22.72
CA GLU A 82 -8.11 4.54 -21.45
C GLU A 82 -7.03 5.38 -20.75
N LEU A 83 -7.46 6.09 -19.70
CA LEU A 83 -6.60 6.93 -18.89
C LEU A 83 -6.06 6.15 -17.69
N THR A 84 -4.79 6.34 -17.41
CA THR A 84 -4.08 5.87 -16.22
C THR A 84 -4.22 6.90 -15.11
N ILE A 85 -5.39 6.95 -14.48
CA ILE A 85 -5.70 7.93 -13.41
C ILE A 85 -5.51 7.35 -12.01
N HIS A 86 -5.44 6.02 -11.89
CA HIS A 86 -5.28 5.33 -10.61
C HIS A 86 -3.80 5.30 -10.23
N VAL A 87 -3.32 6.35 -9.57
CA VAL A 87 -1.95 6.41 -9.02
C VAL A 87 -1.95 5.72 -7.67
N GLY A 88 -1.50 4.46 -7.63
CA GLY A 88 -1.60 3.59 -6.46
C GLY A 88 -0.63 3.93 -5.31
N GLY A 89 -0.34 2.94 -4.46
CA GLY A 89 0.67 3.00 -3.41
C GLY A 89 2.05 3.40 -3.93
N ILE A 90 2.70 4.37 -3.27
CA ILE A 90 3.95 5.00 -3.70
C ILE A 90 5.06 4.75 -2.69
N TYR A 91 6.30 4.75 -3.15
CA TYR A 91 7.44 4.46 -2.28
C TYR A 91 8.66 5.33 -2.60
N HIS A 92 9.29 5.87 -1.56
CA HIS A 92 10.56 6.58 -1.66
C HIS A 92 11.70 5.65 -1.23
N ASP A 93 12.61 5.31 -2.14
CA ASP A 93 13.67 4.32 -1.89
C ASP A 93 14.97 4.90 -1.32
N GLY A 94 14.94 6.19 -0.95
CA GLY A 94 16.10 6.95 -0.50
C GLY A 94 16.73 7.80 -1.60
N ASN A 95 16.49 7.49 -2.87
CA ASN A 95 17.00 8.25 -4.02
C ASN A 95 15.87 8.74 -4.94
N TYR A 96 14.90 7.89 -5.21
CA TYR A 96 13.79 8.16 -6.11
C TYR A 96 12.45 7.85 -5.46
N LEU A 97 11.44 8.59 -5.88
CA LEU A 97 10.05 8.25 -5.64
C LEU A 97 9.54 7.37 -6.79
N TRP A 98 8.84 6.30 -6.43
CA TRP A 98 8.22 5.37 -7.35
C TRP A 98 6.71 5.45 -7.24
N ALA A 99 6.02 5.56 -8.37
CA ALA A 99 4.56 5.63 -8.41
C ALA A 99 3.99 4.80 -9.57
N PRO A 100 3.04 3.87 -9.33
CA PRO A 100 2.36 3.16 -10.40
C PRO A 100 1.08 3.92 -10.79
N ALA A 101 0.84 4.15 -12.07
CA ALA A 101 -0.46 4.64 -12.56
C ALA A 101 -1.09 3.64 -13.53
N ALA A 102 -2.29 3.19 -13.18
CA ALA A 102 -3.07 2.23 -13.97
C ALA A 102 -4.44 2.82 -14.34
N GLY A 103 -5.14 2.17 -15.28
CA GLY A 103 -6.55 2.43 -15.51
C GLY A 103 -7.41 1.88 -14.38
N TYR A 104 -8.64 2.38 -14.23
CA TYR A 104 -9.58 1.93 -13.19
C TYR A 104 -10.27 0.60 -13.53
N ARG A 105 -9.51 -0.37 -14.04
CA ARG A 105 -9.95 -1.73 -14.34
C ARG A 105 -8.84 -2.73 -14.00
N ARG A 106 -9.25 -3.92 -13.56
CA ARG A 106 -8.34 -4.97 -13.10
C ARG A 106 -7.32 -5.45 -14.12
N GLU A 107 -7.65 -5.41 -15.41
CA GLU A 107 -6.77 -5.87 -16.49
C GLU A 107 -6.05 -4.71 -17.20
N SER A 108 -6.15 -3.49 -16.67
CA SER A 108 -5.49 -2.32 -17.25
C SER A 108 -3.96 -2.39 -17.11
N PRO A 109 -3.17 -2.08 -18.15
CA PRO A 109 -1.73 -1.97 -18.01
C PRO A 109 -1.37 -0.73 -17.19
N THR A 110 -0.16 -0.76 -16.62
CA THR A 110 0.37 0.25 -15.69
C THR A 110 1.61 0.91 -16.28
N ILE A 111 1.75 2.22 -16.04
CA ILE A 111 3.03 2.91 -16.15
C ILE A 111 3.60 3.09 -14.74
N ILE A 112 4.79 2.58 -14.48
CA ILE A 112 5.52 2.83 -13.24
C ILE A 112 6.48 4.01 -13.51
N PHE A 113 6.29 5.09 -12.77
CA PHE A 113 7.12 6.29 -12.85
C PHE A 113 8.24 6.22 -11.84
N LYS A 114 9.45 6.57 -12.29
CA LYS A 114 10.59 6.90 -11.46
C LYS A 114 10.71 8.42 -11.44
N ILE A 115 10.64 9.02 -10.26
CA ILE A 115 10.50 10.47 -10.09
C ILE A 115 11.62 10.98 -9.18
N ASP A 116 12.26 12.07 -9.59
CA ASP A 116 13.19 12.80 -8.73
C ASP A 116 12.38 13.48 -7.60
N PRO A 117 12.62 13.15 -6.32
CA PRO A 117 11.80 13.64 -5.21
C PRO A 117 12.05 15.12 -4.90
N GLU A 118 13.18 15.68 -5.32
CA GLU A 118 13.53 17.09 -5.13
C GLU A 118 12.81 17.96 -6.15
N THR A 119 12.98 17.63 -7.44
CA THR A 119 12.45 18.43 -8.54
C THR A 119 11.02 18.03 -8.92
N MET A 120 10.54 16.85 -8.54
CA MET A 120 9.30 16.21 -9.02
C MET A 120 9.27 16.06 -10.54
N GLU A 121 10.42 15.82 -11.17
CA GLU A 121 10.53 15.49 -12.58
C GLU A 121 10.56 13.98 -12.80
N ILE A 122 9.91 13.51 -13.87
CA ILE A 122 9.88 12.10 -14.24
C ILE A 122 11.24 11.74 -14.86
N ALA A 123 12.03 10.95 -14.14
CA ALA A 123 13.34 10.48 -14.59
C ALA A 123 13.24 9.27 -15.52
N ASP A 124 12.24 8.41 -15.33
CA ASP A 124 12.02 7.22 -16.16
C ASP A 124 10.56 6.73 -16.11
N LYS A 125 10.17 5.91 -17.08
CA LYS A 125 8.85 5.26 -17.18
C LYS A 125 9.01 3.80 -17.59
N ILE A 126 8.39 2.90 -16.83
CA ILE A 126 8.38 1.46 -17.10
C ILE A 126 6.95 1.03 -17.40
N ASN A 127 6.72 0.46 -18.58
CA ASN A 127 5.41 -0.10 -18.93
C ASN A 127 5.30 -1.52 -18.36
N PHE A 128 4.19 -1.81 -17.69
CA PHE A 128 3.91 -3.13 -17.12
C PHE A 128 2.52 -3.61 -17.57
N GLY A 129 2.44 -4.86 -18.05
CA GLY A 129 1.25 -5.41 -18.70
C GLY A 129 0.15 -5.91 -17.76
N ASP A 130 0.15 -5.50 -16.49
CA ASP A 130 -0.83 -5.85 -15.47
C ASP A 130 -1.20 -4.59 -14.68
N HIS A 131 -2.31 -4.62 -13.94
CA HIS A 131 -2.72 -3.52 -13.07
C HIS A 131 -1.91 -3.59 -11.78
N ILE A 132 -0.98 -2.66 -11.59
CA ILE A 132 -0.15 -2.53 -10.40
C ILE A 132 -0.76 -1.44 -9.51
N GLY A 133 -1.21 -1.86 -8.32
CA GLY A 133 -1.79 -0.98 -7.31
C GLY A 133 -0.77 -0.44 -6.32
N ALA A 134 0.42 -1.04 -6.18
CA ALA A 134 1.48 -0.50 -5.33
C ALA A 134 2.88 -0.91 -5.80
N VAL A 135 3.88 -0.06 -5.53
CA VAL A 135 5.28 -0.28 -5.90
C VAL A 135 6.23 -0.03 -4.72
N ALA A 136 7.26 -0.86 -4.59
CA ALA A 136 8.44 -0.58 -3.77
C ALA A 136 9.72 -0.89 -4.55
N SER A 137 10.86 -0.42 -4.03
CA SER A 137 12.19 -0.60 -4.60
C SER A 137 13.18 -0.98 -3.51
N ASN A 138 14.16 -1.83 -3.81
CA ASN A 138 15.28 -2.10 -2.91
C ASN A 138 16.40 -1.04 -2.99
N GLY A 139 16.16 0.07 -3.69
CA GLY A 139 17.12 1.16 -3.91
C GLY A 139 18.33 0.78 -4.76
N LYS A 140 18.36 -0.41 -5.36
CA LYS A 140 19.51 -0.94 -6.11
C LYS A 140 19.10 -1.38 -7.51
N ASP A 141 18.36 -2.49 -7.60
CA ASP A 141 18.19 -3.22 -8.85
C ASP A 141 16.88 -4.00 -8.95
N ARG A 142 15.98 -3.89 -7.95
CA ARG A 142 14.69 -4.59 -7.94
C ARG A 142 13.53 -3.65 -7.66
N LEU A 143 12.43 -3.90 -8.35
CA LEU A 143 11.11 -3.40 -8.00
C LEU A 143 10.23 -4.54 -7.49
N TYR A 144 9.33 -4.19 -6.58
CA TYR A 144 8.29 -5.03 -6.02
C TYR A 144 6.95 -4.42 -6.43
N LEU A 145 6.13 -5.17 -7.16
CA LEU A 145 4.90 -4.66 -7.76
C LEU A 145 3.72 -5.50 -7.27
N ALA A 146 2.84 -4.92 -6.47
CA ALA A 146 1.61 -5.55 -6.05
C ALA A 146 0.52 -5.28 -7.07
N ASN A 147 -0.07 -6.33 -7.65
CA ASN A 147 -1.14 -6.16 -8.63
C ASN A 147 -2.52 -5.98 -7.98
N TRP A 148 -3.60 -5.90 -8.76
CA TRP A 148 -4.95 -5.72 -8.23
C TRP A 148 -5.31 -6.76 -7.14
N ASP A 149 -5.71 -6.27 -5.96
CA ASP A 149 -5.93 -7.04 -4.73
C ASP A 149 -4.71 -7.84 -4.25
N SER A 150 -3.52 -7.46 -4.72
CA SER A 150 -2.26 -8.13 -4.44
C SER A 150 -2.31 -9.64 -4.72
N LEU A 151 -3.07 -10.09 -5.72
CA LEU A 151 -3.10 -11.51 -6.09
C LEU A 151 -1.68 -12.03 -6.33
N TYR A 152 -0.87 -11.22 -7.03
CA TYR A 152 0.56 -11.43 -7.17
C TYR A 152 1.34 -10.22 -6.68
N ILE A 153 2.48 -10.51 -6.06
CA ILE A 153 3.58 -9.58 -5.90
C ILE A 153 4.67 -10.00 -6.90
N TYR A 154 4.91 -9.16 -7.89
CA TYR A 154 5.99 -9.35 -8.86
C TYR A 154 7.29 -8.81 -8.29
N ILE A 155 8.38 -9.58 -8.47
CA ILE A 155 9.74 -9.08 -8.30
C ILE A 155 10.32 -8.92 -9.70
N THR A 156 10.73 -7.71 -10.05
CA THR A 156 11.28 -7.38 -11.37
C THR A 156 12.66 -6.76 -11.25
N ASP A 157 13.41 -6.72 -12.35
CA ASP A 157 14.49 -5.74 -12.47
C ASP A 157 13.93 -4.32 -12.74
N LEU A 158 14.80 -3.32 -12.82
CA LEU A 158 14.42 -1.93 -13.10
C LEU A 158 13.87 -1.71 -14.52
N SER A 159 13.92 -2.70 -15.41
CA SER A 159 13.28 -2.63 -16.73
C SER A 159 11.84 -3.17 -16.73
N GLY A 160 11.37 -3.67 -15.58
CA GLY A 160 10.07 -4.33 -15.45
C GLY A 160 10.08 -5.81 -15.86
N LYS A 161 11.25 -6.41 -16.14
CA LYS A 161 11.33 -7.83 -16.46
C LYS A 161 11.09 -8.65 -15.19
N VAL A 162 10.05 -9.49 -15.22
CA VAL A 162 9.68 -10.36 -14.09
C VAL A 162 10.77 -11.41 -13.85
N ILE A 163 11.27 -11.44 -12.62
CA ILE A 163 12.24 -12.43 -12.11
C ILE A 163 11.50 -13.50 -11.30
N LYS A 164 10.53 -13.09 -10.49
CA LYS A 164 9.74 -13.98 -9.62
C LYS A 164 8.33 -13.43 -9.44
N LYS A 165 7.38 -14.33 -9.23
CA LYS A 165 6.01 -14.01 -8.79
C LYS A 165 5.76 -14.68 -7.44
N ILE A 166 5.25 -13.92 -6.49
CA ILE A 166 4.77 -14.42 -5.19
C ILE A 166 3.25 -14.37 -5.25
N LEU A 167 2.59 -15.52 -5.06
CA LEU A 167 1.14 -15.57 -4.88
C LEU A 167 0.78 -15.00 -3.50
N ASN A 168 -0.33 -14.27 -3.42
CA ASN A 168 -0.82 -13.66 -2.18
C ASN A 168 -0.68 -14.61 -0.97
N PRO A 169 -0.04 -14.17 0.13
CA PRO A 169 0.26 -15.04 1.26
C PRO A 169 -1.00 -15.53 1.99
N GLY A 170 -2.11 -14.79 1.90
CA GLY A 170 -3.42 -15.25 2.38
C GLY A 170 -3.82 -16.61 1.79
N ILE A 171 -3.47 -16.84 0.51
CA ILE A 171 -3.72 -18.09 -0.21
C ILE A 171 -2.64 -19.12 0.13
N THR A 172 -1.35 -18.78 -0.01
CA THR A 172 -0.25 -19.75 0.13
C THR A 172 -0.09 -20.27 1.57
N GLN A 173 -0.38 -19.45 2.57
CA GLN A 173 -0.39 -19.83 3.99
C GLN A 173 -1.79 -20.27 4.48
N LYS A 174 -2.78 -20.35 3.59
CA LYS A 174 -4.16 -20.79 3.90
C LYS A 174 -4.77 -20.05 5.09
N MET A 175 -4.66 -18.73 5.10
CA MET A 175 -5.08 -17.91 6.25
C MET A 175 -6.60 -17.81 6.40
N GLY A 176 -7.37 -18.27 5.41
CA GLY A 176 -8.84 -18.13 5.38
C GLY A 176 -9.33 -16.77 4.88
N TYR A 177 -8.41 -15.89 4.47
CA TYR A 177 -8.68 -14.58 3.86
C TYR A 177 -7.58 -14.21 2.86
N ILE A 178 -7.88 -13.29 1.95
CA ILE A 178 -6.89 -12.67 1.05
C ILE A 178 -6.47 -11.33 1.66
N CYS A 179 -5.21 -10.94 1.51
CA CYS A 179 -4.73 -9.63 1.96
C CYS A 179 -4.61 -8.72 0.75
N ALA A 180 -5.55 -7.80 0.58
CA ALA A 180 -5.53 -6.85 -0.53
C ALA A 180 -4.64 -5.65 -0.15
N TYR A 181 -3.33 -5.80 -0.33
CA TYR A 181 -2.40 -4.72 -0.04
C TYR A 181 -2.62 -3.57 -1.03
N GLN A 182 -2.76 -2.35 -0.50
CA GLN A 182 -2.91 -1.10 -1.25
C GLN A 182 -1.62 -0.29 -1.29
N ASP A 183 -0.72 -0.49 -0.31
CA ASP A 183 0.58 0.17 -0.29
C ASP A 183 1.68 -0.77 0.24
N ILE A 184 2.89 -0.68 -0.31
CA ILE A 184 4.00 -1.57 0.03
C ILE A 184 5.32 -0.80 0.18
N HIS A 185 6.10 -1.15 1.20
CA HIS A 185 7.33 -0.48 1.57
C HIS A 185 8.47 -1.49 1.76
N TYR A 186 9.65 -1.23 1.21
CA TYR A 186 10.82 -2.09 1.44
C TYR A 186 11.57 -1.67 2.71
N ASP A 187 11.67 -2.55 3.69
CA ASP A 187 12.49 -2.29 4.88
C ASP A 187 13.94 -2.67 4.61
N PHE A 188 14.81 -1.65 4.52
CA PHE A 188 16.23 -1.83 4.25
C PHE A 188 17.00 -2.53 5.39
N GLU A 189 16.48 -2.49 6.63
CA GLU A 189 17.15 -3.12 7.77
C GLU A 189 16.90 -4.63 7.78
N SER A 190 15.64 -5.04 7.60
CA SER A 190 15.25 -6.46 7.64
C SER A 190 15.29 -7.14 6.26
N GLY A 191 15.23 -6.37 5.18
CA GLY A 191 15.06 -6.88 3.82
C GLY A 191 13.65 -7.39 3.51
N LEU A 192 12.69 -7.16 4.41
CA LEU A 192 11.30 -7.57 4.27
C LEU A 192 10.48 -6.50 3.54
N LEU A 193 9.36 -6.91 2.95
CA LEU A 193 8.38 -6.00 2.38
C LEU A 193 7.25 -5.77 3.40
N LEU A 194 7.04 -4.53 3.81
CA LEU A 194 5.92 -4.12 4.65
C LEU A 194 4.73 -3.87 3.73
N CYS A 195 3.63 -4.60 3.95
CA CYS A 195 2.47 -4.57 3.09
C CYS A 195 1.23 -4.14 3.88
N ASN A 196 0.70 -2.97 3.53
CA ASN A 196 -0.47 -2.36 4.15
C ASN A 196 -1.72 -2.58 3.30
N GLY A 197 -2.84 -2.90 3.93
CA GLY A 197 -4.12 -2.99 3.22
C GLY A 197 -5.24 -3.50 4.10
N ASP A 198 -6.20 -4.16 3.46
CA ASP A 198 -7.35 -4.77 4.15
C ASP A 198 -7.41 -6.28 3.89
N THR A 199 -7.71 -7.05 4.94
CA THR A 199 -8.08 -8.46 4.74
C THR A 199 -9.45 -8.50 4.12
N ARG A 200 -9.62 -9.46 3.24
CA ARG A 200 -10.86 -9.69 2.55
C ARG A 200 -11.23 -11.15 2.75
N LYS A 201 -12.12 -11.40 3.70
CA LYS A 201 -12.61 -12.76 3.98
C LYS A 201 -13.67 -13.12 2.94
N PRO A 202 -13.41 -14.13 2.10
CA PRO A 202 -14.36 -14.54 1.10
C PRO A 202 -15.69 -15.02 1.71
N TYR A 203 -16.81 -14.75 1.03
CA TYR A 203 -18.05 -15.50 1.26
C TYR A 203 -17.82 -17.00 0.99
N LYS A 204 -18.72 -17.87 1.48
CA LYS A 204 -18.58 -19.33 1.37
C LYS A 204 -18.34 -19.84 -0.05
N ASP A 205 -18.92 -19.19 -1.06
CA ASP A 205 -18.83 -19.58 -2.46
C ASP A 205 -18.18 -18.45 -3.29
N PRO A 206 -17.20 -18.75 -4.16
CA PRO A 206 -16.63 -17.76 -5.07
C PRO A 206 -17.59 -17.38 -6.18
N ASP A 207 -17.64 -16.10 -6.52
CA ASP A 207 -18.36 -15.56 -7.68
C ASP A 207 -17.74 -15.98 -9.03
N GLY A 208 -16.50 -16.46 -9.01
CA GLY A 208 -15.85 -17.00 -10.20
C GLY A 208 -14.42 -17.42 -9.96
N TYR A 209 -13.68 -17.66 -11.05
CA TYR A 209 -12.24 -17.90 -11.01
C TYR A 209 -11.55 -16.98 -12.00
N ILE A 210 -10.56 -16.22 -11.56
CA ILE A 210 -9.72 -15.38 -12.42
C ILE A 210 -8.27 -15.86 -12.28
N PHE A 211 -7.61 -16.14 -13.41
CA PHE A 211 -6.30 -16.80 -13.46
C PHE A 211 -6.21 -18.12 -12.68
N GLY A 212 -7.33 -18.86 -12.59
CA GLY A 212 -7.40 -20.12 -11.86
C GLY A 212 -7.59 -19.99 -10.34
N TYR A 213 -7.78 -18.79 -9.82
CA TYR A 213 -8.01 -18.54 -8.38
C TYR A 213 -9.43 -18.03 -8.11
N PRO A 214 -10.05 -18.46 -7.00
CA PRO A 214 -11.41 -18.07 -6.65
C PRO A 214 -11.49 -16.54 -6.45
N TYR A 215 -12.49 -15.95 -7.08
CA TYR A 215 -12.81 -14.54 -7.05
C TYR A 215 -14.11 -14.34 -6.25
N PHE A 216 -14.17 -13.24 -5.50
CA PHE A 216 -15.30 -12.93 -4.62
C PHE A 216 -15.66 -11.45 -4.78
N HIS A 217 -16.89 -11.18 -5.20
CA HIS A 217 -17.57 -9.90 -5.17
C HIS A 217 -18.16 -9.68 -3.77
N GLY A 218 -17.47 -8.86 -2.97
CA GLY A 218 -17.85 -8.59 -1.59
C GLY A 218 -17.21 -9.59 -0.61
N TYR A 219 -17.09 -9.16 0.64
CA TYR A 219 -16.35 -9.89 1.67
C TYR A 219 -17.13 -9.86 2.99
N ASP A 220 -17.19 -11.02 3.66
CA ASP A 220 -17.94 -11.23 4.92
C ASP A 220 -17.39 -10.39 6.07
N ASP A 221 -16.06 -10.27 6.14
CA ASP A 221 -15.33 -9.55 7.17
C ASP A 221 -14.16 -8.78 6.54
N ILE A 222 -13.97 -7.53 6.97
CA ILE A 222 -12.85 -6.68 6.58
C ILE A 222 -12.19 -6.11 7.84
N PHE A 223 -10.87 -6.26 7.96
CA PHE A 223 -10.07 -5.58 8.97
C PHE A 223 -8.72 -5.16 8.39
N GLY A 224 -8.16 -4.12 8.97
CA GLY A 224 -6.91 -3.54 8.52
C GLY A 224 -5.68 -4.23 9.10
N MET A 225 -4.60 -4.33 8.31
CA MET A 225 -3.31 -4.84 8.77
C MET A 225 -2.10 -4.23 8.06
N VAL A 226 -0.93 -4.42 8.68
CA VAL A 226 0.38 -4.36 8.02
C VAL A 226 1.11 -5.69 8.23
N ASP A 227 1.53 -6.31 7.13
CA ASP A 227 2.32 -7.54 7.10
C ASP A 227 3.79 -7.27 6.82
N TRP A 228 4.68 -8.05 7.43
CA TRP A 228 6.06 -8.18 6.98
C TRP A 228 6.16 -9.46 6.16
N LEU A 229 6.38 -9.30 4.87
CA LEU A 229 6.53 -10.36 3.89
C LEU A 229 8.01 -10.63 3.61
N ASP A 230 8.42 -11.88 3.79
CA ASP A 230 9.71 -12.38 3.33
C ASP A 230 9.64 -12.64 1.82
N LEU A 231 10.48 -11.93 1.07
CA LEU A 231 10.53 -11.97 -0.40
C LEU A 231 11.20 -13.25 -0.94
N GLU A 232 12.02 -13.93 -0.15
CA GLU A 232 12.63 -15.20 -0.51
C GLU A 232 11.60 -16.34 -0.38
N THR A 233 10.92 -16.42 0.76
CA THR A 233 9.95 -17.49 1.01
C THR A 233 8.54 -17.19 0.51
N GLY A 234 8.21 -15.91 0.28
CA GLY A 234 6.88 -15.44 -0.05
C GLY A 234 5.88 -15.55 1.12
N LYS A 235 6.38 -15.62 2.36
CA LYS A 235 5.55 -15.82 3.57
C LYS A 235 5.51 -14.56 4.42
N VAL A 236 4.36 -14.28 5.00
CA VAL A 236 4.22 -13.34 6.10
C VAL A 236 4.91 -13.93 7.32
N VAL A 237 5.83 -13.16 7.90
CA VAL A 237 6.62 -13.54 9.09
C VAL A 237 6.24 -12.72 10.33
N LYS A 238 5.44 -11.67 10.16
CA LYS A 238 4.88 -10.85 11.24
C LYS A 238 3.71 -10.04 10.73
N ARG A 239 2.70 -9.83 11.57
CA ARG A 239 1.54 -8.96 11.29
C ARG A 239 1.28 -8.01 12.45
N VAL A 240 0.77 -6.82 12.15
CA VAL A 240 0.03 -5.99 13.10
C VAL A 240 -1.35 -5.66 12.53
N GLU A 241 -2.41 -5.89 13.29
CA GLU A 241 -3.75 -5.41 12.95
C GLU A 241 -3.87 -3.92 13.29
N THR A 242 -4.38 -3.09 12.38
CA THR A 242 -4.31 -1.62 12.48
C THR A 242 -5.57 -0.98 13.08
N GLY A 243 -6.69 -1.71 13.12
CA GLY A 243 -7.96 -1.21 13.64
C GLY A 243 -8.63 -0.21 12.70
N PHE A 244 -9.35 0.75 13.27
CA PHE A 244 -10.16 1.73 12.53
C PHE A 244 -9.84 3.16 12.97
N THR A 245 -10.08 4.12 12.08
CA THR A 245 -10.04 5.55 12.43
C THR A 245 -11.12 5.90 13.46
N SER A 246 -10.80 6.85 14.35
CA SER A 246 -11.72 7.33 15.40
C SER A 246 -12.27 8.74 15.12
N CYS A 247 -11.82 9.42 14.07
CA CYS A 247 -11.90 10.88 13.98
C CYS A 247 -12.96 11.45 13.03
N LYS A 248 -13.67 10.63 12.24
CA LYS A 248 -14.69 11.12 11.29
C LYS A 248 -15.96 10.26 11.32
N THR A 249 -17.05 10.79 10.75
CA THR A 249 -18.37 10.15 10.69
C THR A 249 -18.36 8.81 9.96
N ASP A 250 -17.39 8.63 9.05
CA ASP A 250 -17.15 7.39 8.32
C ASP A 250 -15.95 6.66 8.93
N ARG A 251 -16.22 5.48 9.51
CA ARG A 251 -15.19 4.64 10.11
C ARG A 251 -14.46 3.88 9.01
N ASN A 252 -13.22 4.26 8.73
CA ASN A 252 -12.34 3.56 7.79
C ASN A 252 -11.39 2.62 8.53
N THR A 253 -10.99 1.52 7.89
CA THR A 253 -9.82 0.75 8.34
C THR A 253 -8.60 1.66 8.28
N LEU A 254 -7.74 1.60 9.30
CA LEU A 254 -6.59 2.51 9.36
C LEU A 254 -5.60 2.26 8.21
N SER A 255 -5.54 1.02 7.73
CA SER A 255 -4.69 0.56 6.62
C SER A 255 -5.41 0.50 5.27
N ARG A 256 -6.56 1.17 5.13
CA ARG A 256 -7.35 1.13 3.90
C ARG A 256 -6.51 1.47 2.67
N GLU A 257 -5.72 2.54 2.76
CA GLU A 257 -4.88 3.10 1.69
C GLU A 257 -3.56 3.60 2.32
N GLY A 258 -2.81 4.43 1.59
CA GLY A 258 -1.78 5.35 2.05
C GLY A 258 -1.05 4.96 3.32
N PHE A 259 0.11 4.30 3.18
CA PHE A 259 0.91 3.87 4.32
C PHE A 259 2.37 4.20 4.13
N SER A 260 3.05 4.57 5.21
CA SER A 260 4.49 4.76 5.21
C SER A 260 5.15 4.23 6.48
N TYR A 261 6.38 3.74 6.34
CA TYR A 261 7.25 3.45 7.47
C TYR A 261 8.54 4.26 7.36
N HIS A 262 8.75 5.19 8.30
CA HIS A 262 9.92 6.07 8.32
C HIS A 262 10.39 6.30 9.76
N LYS A 263 11.68 6.07 10.02
CA LYS A 263 12.33 6.25 11.34
C LYS A 263 11.52 5.67 12.51
N ASP A 264 11.14 4.39 12.39
CA ASP A 264 10.35 3.64 13.38
C ASP A 264 8.95 4.19 13.68
N VAL A 265 8.43 5.02 12.76
CA VAL A 265 7.06 5.55 12.82
C VAL A 265 6.28 5.00 11.63
N MET A 266 5.11 4.44 11.95
CA MET A 266 4.11 4.03 10.97
C MET A 266 3.15 5.19 10.73
N TYR A 267 2.99 5.56 9.46
CA TYR A 267 2.11 6.62 9.00
C TYR A 267 0.96 6.03 8.21
N PHE A 268 -0.25 6.55 8.41
CA PHE A 268 -1.45 6.10 7.70
C PHE A 268 -2.27 7.30 7.24
N ALA A 269 -2.80 7.24 6.01
CA ALA A 269 -3.62 8.28 5.39
C ALA A 269 -4.91 7.67 4.78
N PRO A 270 -5.82 7.10 5.60
CA PRO A 270 -6.96 6.30 5.11
C PRO A 270 -8.20 7.13 4.71
N GLU A 271 -8.10 8.46 4.72
CA GLU A 271 -9.24 9.37 4.55
C GLU A 271 -9.13 10.14 3.24
N ASP A 272 -10.26 10.21 2.54
CA ASP A 272 -10.42 10.99 1.31
C ASP A 272 -10.76 12.45 1.59
N ASN A 273 -10.55 13.29 0.58
CA ASN A 273 -10.79 14.72 0.54
C ASN A 273 -9.94 15.50 1.52
N ILE A 274 -10.28 15.50 2.81
CA ILE A 274 -9.49 16.20 3.82
C ILE A 274 -8.74 15.12 4.57
N THR A 275 -7.54 14.79 4.09
CA THR A 275 -6.78 13.65 4.61
C THR A 275 -6.13 13.97 5.94
N THR A 276 -6.34 13.09 6.92
CA THR A 276 -5.56 13.04 8.16
C THR A 276 -4.43 12.02 8.02
N ILE A 277 -3.19 12.45 8.27
CA ILE A 277 -2.03 11.56 8.41
C ILE A 277 -1.88 11.20 9.89
N TYR A 278 -2.10 9.93 10.22
CA TYR A 278 -1.96 9.39 11.57
C TYR A 278 -0.57 8.81 11.78
N MET A 279 -0.01 8.97 12.98
CA MET A 279 1.35 8.55 13.32
C MET A 279 1.33 7.60 14.52
N PHE A 280 1.96 6.44 14.37
CA PHE A 280 2.05 5.43 15.42
C PHE A 280 3.47 4.89 15.57
N LYS A 281 3.82 4.57 16.81
CA LYS A 281 4.98 3.73 17.12
C LYS A 281 4.51 2.32 17.35
N LEU A 282 5.09 1.36 16.63
CA LEU A 282 4.88 -0.05 16.93
C LEU A 282 5.61 -0.39 18.24
N ILE A 283 4.88 -0.88 19.22
CA ILE A 283 5.45 -1.36 20.49
C ILE A 283 5.53 -2.89 20.48
N SER A 284 6.70 -3.41 20.82
CA SER A 284 6.89 -4.84 21.04
C SER A 284 5.90 -5.35 22.09
N PRO A 285 5.41 -6.60 21.95
CA PRO A 285 4.56 -7.20 22.97
C PRO A 285 5.28 -7.18 24.33
N THR A 286 4.51 -6.92 25.39
CA THR A 286 5.01 -6.80 26.76
C THR A 286 5.45 -8.13 27.38
N GLU A 287 5.21 -9.25 26.69
CA GLU A 287 5.71 -10.58 27.02
C GLU A 287 6.40 -11.24 25.82
N PRO A 288 7.42 -12.10 26.03
CA PRO A 288 8.13 -12.77 24.97
C PRO A 288 7.16 -13.62 24.13
N TYR A 289 7.18 -13.40 22.81
CA TYR A 289 6.48 -14.23 21.85
C TYR A 289 7.13 -15.62 21.84
N ILE A 290 6.38 -16.64 22.29
CA ILE A 290 6.75 -18.05 22.13
C ILE A 290 5.87 -18.59 21.00
N PRO A 291 6.45 -18.95 19.83
CA PRO A 291 5.71 -19.55 18.72
C PRO A 291 5.10 -20.91 19.06
#